data_AF-A0A857JH99-F1
#
_entry.id   AF-A0A857JH99-F1
#
_cell.length_a   1.000
_cell.length_b   1.000
_cell.length_c   1.000
_cell.angle_alpha   90.00
_cell.angle_beta   90.00
_cell.angle_gamma   90.00
#
_symmetry.space_group_name_H-M   'P 1'
#
loop_
_entity.id
_entity.type
_entity.pdbx_description
1 polymer ?
#
loop_
_entity_poly.entity_id
_entity_poly.type
_entity_poly.pdbx_seq_one_letter_code
_entity_poly.pdbx_strand_id
1 'polypeptide(L)'
;MNQKIFCVGLNKTGTSSLHQAFIMLGIKSVHYSGIEKTCIKDIIQNNYLEGHDILKGLEHYEAFSDWDLGPSTVDIVKEFDRQYPNSKFILNTRDIEGWLDSREKHVRRNQERKRKDPSADINWLTIDREGWAAHFNNHYNEVAKHFEGRENDLLVFDVTQGDGWEKLCPFLALPVPPTPFPKQNVAAHKKSLFRKVLRKLKRVLAI
;
A
#
# COMPACT_ATOMS: atom_id res chain seq x y z
N MET A 1 -4.88 15.77 18.29
CA MET A 1 -5.35 14.80 17.28
C MET A 1 -4.70 13.46 17.57
N ASN A 2 -5.43 12.35 17.48
CA ASN A 2 -4.83 11.02 17.66
C ASN A 2 -3.91 10.72 16.48
N GLN A 3 -2.75 10.14 16.79
CA GLN A 3 -1.80 9.60 15.81
C GLN A 3 -2.53 8.65 14.85
N LYS A 4 -2.33 8.84 13.54
CA LYS A 4 -2.84 7.95 12.49
C LYS A 4 -1.70 7.16 11.86
N ILE A 5 -2.06 6.11 11.14
CA ILE A 5 -1.14 5.28 10.36
C ILE A 5 -1.58 5.28 8.90
N PHE A 6 -0.72 5.71 8.00
CA PHE A 6 -1.03 5.78 6.58
C PHE A 6 -0.14 4.82 5.79
N CYS A 7 -0.72 3.78 5.20
CA CYS A 7 -0.05 2.99 4.18
C CYS A 7 -0.10 3.77 2.86
N VAL A 8 1.04 4.33 2.48
CA VAL A 8 1.18 5.22 1.31
C VAL A 8 1.74 4.50 0.09
N GLY A 9 1.98 3.20 0.17
CA GLY A 9 2.38 2.39 -0.98
C GLY A 9 1.21 2.10 -1.92
N LEU A 10 1.52 1.92 -3.21
CA LEU A 10 0.52 1.61 -4.24
C LEU A 10 -0.19 0.27 -3.97
N ASN A 11 -1.35 0.05 -4.58
CA ASN A 11 -1.99 -1.26 -4.56
C ASN A 11 -1.04 -2.40 -5.01
N LYS A 12 -1.39 -3.65 -4.66
CA LYS A 12 -0.63 -4.85 -5.01
C LYS A 12 0.76 -4.99 -4.35
N THR A 13 1.08 -4.16 -3.36
CA THR A 13 2.34 -4.20 -2.58
C THR A 13 2.16 -4.72 -1.14
N GLY A 14 1.06 -5.43 -0.87
CA GLY A 14 0.83 -6.07 0.44
C GLY A 14 -0.12 -5.32 1.37
N THR A 15 -0.91 -4.38 0.85
CA THR A 15 -1.91 -3.60 1.62
C THR A 15 -2.84 -4.48 2.46
N SER A 16 -3.33 -5.60 1.93
CA SER A 16 -4.20 -6.52 2.69
C SER A 16 -3.49 -7.24 3.84
N SER A 17 -2.20 -7.55 3.70
CA SER A 17 -1.43 -8.16 4.79
C SER A 17 -1.20 -7.14 5.91
N LEU A 18 -0.85 -5.89 5.56
CA LEU A 18 -0.71 -4.81 6.54
C LEU A 18 -2.02 -4.51 7.26
N HIS A 19 -3.13 -4.44 6.53
CA HIS A 19 -4.45 -4.29 7.12
C HIS A 19 -4.76 -5.36 8.17
N GLN A 20 -4.52 -6.64 7.85
CA GLN A 20 -4.68 -7.73 8.82
C GLN A 20 -3.69 -7.63 9.98
N ALA A 21 -2.46 -7.18 9.72
CA ALA A 21 -1.48 -6.97 10.77
C ALA A 21 -1.96 -5.91 11.77
N PHE A 22 -2.54 -4.81 11.30
CA PHE A 22 -3.14 -3.78 12.15
C PHE A 22 -4.31 -4.32 12.98
N ILE A 23 -5.21 -5.09 12.36
CA ILE A 23 -6.32 -5.74 13.09
C ILE A 23 -5.78 -6.64 14.21
N MET A 24 -4.75 -7.45 13.94
CA MET A 24 -4.13 -8.32 14.94
C MET A 24 -3.46 -7.54 16.09
N LEU A 25 -3.00 -6.31 15.83
CA LEU A 25 -2.47 -5.39 16.83
C LEU A 25 -3.56 -4.61 17.58
N GLY A 26 -4.85 -4.84 17.27
CA GLY A 26 -5.98 -4.14 17.88
C GLY A 26 -6.22 -2.72 17.32
N ILE A 27 -5.58 -2.38 16.20
CA ILE A 27 -5.70 -1.07 15.54
C ILE A 27 -6.92 -1.08 14.63
N LYS A 28 -7.77 -0.05 14.73
CA LYS A 28 -8.95 0.11 13.85
C LYS A 28 -8.52 0.46 12.44
N SER A 29 -8.31 -0.55 11.60
CA SER A 29 -7.83 -0.36 10.23
C SER A 29 -8.95 -0.42 9.20
N VAL A 30 -8.81 0.35 8.12
CA VAL A 30 -9.61 0.26 6.89
C VAL A 30 -8.74 -0.05 5.68
N HIS A 31 -9.27 -0.86 4.77
CA HIS A 31 -8.63 -1.30 3.53
C HIS A 31 -9.63 -1.21 2.37
N TYR A 32 -9.40 -0.28 1.43
CA TYR A 32 -10.23 0.00 0.24
C TYR A 32 -11.70 0.43 0.49
N SER A 33 -12.44 -0.23 1.39
CA SER A 33 -13.85 0.00 1.67
C SER A 33 -14.15 -0.01 3.18
N GLY A 34 -14.96 0.94 3.66
CA GLY A 34 -15.39 1.05 5.07
C GLY A 34 -16.64 0.22 5.43
N ILE A 35 -17.21 0.48 6.62
CA ILE A 35 -18.34 -0.24 7.25
C ILE A 35 -19.59 -0.34 6.36
N GLU A 36 -19.79 0.59 5.41
CA GLU A 36 -20.93 0.61 4.48
C GLU A 36 -20.54 0.32 3.03
N LYS A 37 -19.39 -0.33 2.80
CA LYS A 37 -18.80 -0.57 1.47
C LYS A 37 -18.45 0.70 0.69
N THR A 38 -18.52 1.87 1.31
CA THR A 38 -18.06 3.12 0.72
C THR A 38 -16.55 3.05 0.48
N CYS A 39 -16.12 3.39 -0.73
CA CYS A 39 -14.71 3.36 -1.08
C CYS A 39 -14.00 4.54 -0.40
N ILE A 40 -13.01 4.24 0.44
CA ILE A 40 -12.32 5.29 1.21
C ILE A 40 -11.57 6.27 0.31
N LYS A 41 -11.13 5.81 -0.87
CA LYS A 41 -10.45 6.67 -1.85
C LYS A 41 -11.38 7.80 -2.32
N ASP A 42 -12.67 7.51 -2.52
CA ASP A 42 -13.64 8.48 -3.03
C ASP A 42 -13.96 9.50 -1.95
N ILE A 43 -14.07 9.07 -0.69
CA ILE A 43 -14.23 9.97 0.47
C ILE A 43 -13.01 10.90 0.60
N ILE A 44 -11.80 10.33 0.58
CA ILE A 44 -10.53 11.09 0.68
C ILE A 44 -10.43 12.09 -0.47
N GLN A 45 -10.71 11.66 -1.70
CA GLN A 45 -10.64 12.51 -2.89
C GLN A 45 -11.65 13.65 -2.82
N ASN A 46 -12.91 13.37 -2.48
CA ASN A 46 -13.95 14.40 -2.38
C ASN A 46 -13.61 15.40 -1.27
N ASN A 47 -13.20 14.93 -0.09
CA ASN A 47 -12.78 15.82 1.00
C ASN A 47 -11.62 16.73 0.59
N TYR A 48 -10.62 16.18 -0.11
CA TYR A 48 -9.49 16.96 -0.63
C TYR A 48 -9.94 18.03 -1.63
N LEU A 49 -10.78 17.66 -2.61
CA LEU A 49 -11.27 18.59 -3.64
C LEU A 49 -12.17 19.69 -3.07
N GLU A 50 -12.93 19.38 -2.01
CA GLU A 50 -13.83 20.32 -1.33
C GLU A 50 -13.11 21.18 -0.27
N GLY A 51 -11.82 20.93 0.00
CA GLY A 51 -11.06 21.64 1.04
C GLY A 51 -11.48 21.29 2.47
N HIS A 52 -12.09 20.12 2.66
CA HIS A 52 -12.47 19.60 3.96
C HIS A 52 -11.28 18.96 4.70
N ASP A 53 -11.50 18.63 5.98
CA ASP A 53 -10.65 17.66 6.67
C ASP A 53 -10.64 16.36 5.84
N ILE A 54 -9.44 15.89 5.51
CA ILE A 54 -9.26 14.80 4.54
C ILE A 54 -9.83 13.46 5.04
N LEU A 55 -9.95 13.27 6.36
CA LEU A 55 -10.56 12.07 6.96
C LEU A 55 -11.98 12.32 7.50
N LYS A 56 -12.65 13.40 7.11
CA LYS A 56 -14.07 13.61 7.44
C LYS A 56 -14.91 12.39 7.04
N GLY A 57 -15.61 11.78 8.00
CA GLY A 57 -16.37 10.53 7.87
C GLY A 57 -15.57 9.24 8.07
N LEU A 58 -14.25 9.34 8.30
CA LEU A 58 -13.33 8.22 8.50
C LEU A 58 -12.57 8.30 9.84
N GLU A 59 -12.96 9.21 10.72
CA GLU A 59 -12.23 9.59 11.94
C GLU A 59 -12.07 8.44 12.93
N HIS A 60 -13.00 7.49 12.88
CA HIS A 60 -13.05 6.30 13.73
C HIS A 60 -12.00 5.24 13.39
N TYR A 61 -11.37 5.31 12.22
CA TYR A 61 -10.22 4.49 11.87
C TYR A 61 -8.91 5.13 12.29
N GLU A 62 -7.93 4.29 12.57
CA GLU A 62 -6.58 4.65 13.00
C GLU A 62 -5.55 4.32 11.92
N ALA A 63 -5.81 3.34 11.05
CA ALA A 63 -4.91 2.95 9.98
C ALA A 63 -5.60 2.84 8.61
N PHE A 64 -5.00 3.45 7.58
CA PHE A 64 -5.59 3.59 6.25
C PHE A 64 -4.71 2.93 5.18
N SER A 65 -5.30 2.08 4.34
CA SER A 65 -4.57 1.37 3.29
C SER A 65 -5.41 1.16 2.02
N ASP A 66 -4.74 1.00 0.88
CA ASP A 66 -5.37 0.72 -0.42
C ASP A 66 -6.33 1.84 -0.88
N TRP A 67 -5.87 3.09 -0.76
CA TRP A 67 -6.59 4.31 -1.14
C TRP A 67 -5.91 5.06 -2.30
N ASP A 68 -5.04 4.41 -3.08
CA ASP A 68 -4.29 5.10 -4.14
C ASP A 68 -5.20 5.81 -5.15
N LEU A 69 -4.84 7.06 -5.46
CA LEU A 69 -5.58 7.97 -6.35
C LEU A 69 -4.77 8.27 -7.62
N GLY A 70 -3.92 7.32 -8.04
CA GLY A 70 -3.04 7.48 -9.19
C GLY A 70 -2.05 8.63 -8.99
N PRO A 71 -1.81 9.49 -10.01
CA PRO A 71 -0.81 10.55 -9.94
C PRO A 71 -0.95 11.50 -8.74
N SER A 72 -2.18 11.76 -8.28
CA SER A 72 -2.45 12.68 -7.17
C SER A 72 -2.15 12.08 -5.78
N THR A 73 -1.77 10.80 -5.69
CA THR A 73 -1.54 10.12 -4.40
C THR A 73 -0.52 10.87 -3.54
N VAL A 74 0.53 11.43 -4.14
CA VAL A 74 1.57 12.19 -3.42
C VAL A 74 1.01 13.46 -2.77
N ASP A 75 0.09 14.16 -3.42
CA ASP A 75 -0.51 15.37 -2.86
C ASP A 75 -1.36 15.05 -1.63
N ILE A 76 -2.06 13.91 -1.68
CA ILE A 76 -2.82 13.38 -0.54
C ILE A 76 -1.88 12.96 0.61
N VAL A 77 -0.72 12.36 0.31
CA VAL A 77 0.29 12.05 1.34
C VAL A 77 0.76 13.31 2.05
N LYS A 78 1.06 14.37 1.29
CA LYS A 78 1.46 15.67 1.84
C LYS A 78 0.36 16.27 2.71
N GLU A 79 -0.88 16.12 2.29
CA GLU A 79 -2.03 16.63 3.04
C GLU A 79 -2.30 15.83 4.32
N PHE A 80 -2.11 14.51 4.31
CA PHE A 80 -2.13 13.71 5.54
C PHE A 80 -1.05 14.16 6.53
N ASP A 81 0.18 14.37 6.07
CA ASP A 81 1.28 14.84 6.92
C ASP A 81 1.01 16.24 7.49
N ARG A 82 0.39 17.11 6.69
CA ARG A 82 -0.01 18.47 7.10
C ARG A 82 -1.15 18.48 8.11
N GLN A 83 -2.23 17.74 7.86
CA GLN A 83 -3.44 17.75 8.71
C GLN A 83 -3.27 16.86 9.95
N TYR A 84 -2.46 15.80 9.89
CA TYR A 84 -2.30 14.80 10.95
C TYR A 84 -0.84 14.69 11.43
N PRO A 85 -0.30 15.73 12.08
CA PRO A 85 1.09 15.72 12.56
C PRO A 85 1.31 14.58 13.58
N ASN A 86 2.55 14.08 13.64
CA ASN A 86 2.99 12.93 14.45
C ASN A 86 2.43 11.56 14.00
N SER A 87 1.72 11.50 12.88
CA SER A 87 1.28 10.23 12.27
C SER A 87 2.45 9.43 11.73
N LYS A 88 2.24 8.11 11.59
CA LYS A 88 3.21 7.19 11.01
C LYS A 88 2.84 6.87 9.57
N PHE A 89 3.83 6.86 8.70
CA PHE A 89 3.69 6.54 7.28
C PHE A 89 4.42 5.25 6.97
N ILE A 90 3.77 4.36 6.22
CA ILE A 90 4.35 3.10 5.78
C ILE A 90 4.36 3.10 4.26
N LEU A 91 5.55 3.26 3.67
CA LEU A 91 5.78 3.11 2.24
C LEU A 91 5.93 1.62 1.92
N ASN A 92 4.81 0.92 1.90
CA ASN A 92 4.77 -0.48 1.51
C ASN A 92 5.16 -0.64 0.03
N THR A 93 6.09 -1.53 -0.27
CA THR A 93 6.69 -1.66 -1.60
C THR A 93 6.87 -3.11 -2.04
N ARG A 94 7.31 -3.27 -3.29
CA ARG A 94 7.68 -4.53 -3.93
C ARG A 94 8.65 -4.23 -5.06
N ASP A 95 9.52 -5.18 -5.40
CA ASP A 95 10.18 -5.24 -6.71
C ASP A 95 9.23 -4.89 -7.88
N ILE A 96 9.69 -3.98 -8.76
CA ILE A 96 8.88 -3.37 -9.82
C ILE A 96 8.31 -4.42 -10.78
N GLU A 97 9.10 -5.40 -11.22
CA GLU A 97 8.63 -6.45 -12.12
C GLU A 97 7.59 -7.33 -11.44
N GLY A 98 7.84 -7.73 -10.18
CA GLY A 98 6.86 -8.45 -9.38
C GLY A 98 5.56 -7.65 -9.15
N TRP A 99 5.63 -6.33 -9.14
CA TRP A 99 4.46 -5.46 -9.00
C TRP A 99 3.69 -5.35 -10.31
N LEU A 100 4.37 -5.10 -11.43
CA LEU A 100 3.78 -5.07 -12.78
C LEU A 100 3.04 -6.38 -13.10
N ASP A 101 3.66 -7.53 -12.83
CA ASP A 101 3.03 -8.84 -13.04
C ASP A 101 1.77 -9.03 -12.19
N SER A 102 1.78 -8.51 -10.96
CA SER A 102 0.64 -8.59 -10.04
C SER A 102 -0.53 -7.71 -10.49
N ARG A 103 -0.23 -6.50 -11.00
CA ARG A 103 -1.23 -5.59 -11.59
C ARG A 103 -1.80 -6.16 -12.88
N GLU A 104 -0.95 -6.65 -13.77
CA GLU A 104 -1.38 -7.24 -15.03
C GLU A 104 -2.31 -8.44 -14.78
N LYS A 105 -1.95 -9.33 -13.85
CA LYS A 105 -2.81 -10.45 -13.45
C LYS A 105 -4.17 -9.99 -12.90
N HIS A 106 -4.19 -8.90 -12.14
CA HIS A 106 -5.44 -8.32 -11.64
C HIS A 106 -6.32 -7.79 -12.78
N VAL A 107 -5.74 -7.02 -13.71
CA VAL A 107 -6.45 -6.49 -14.88
C VAL A 107 -6.98 -7.62 -15.77
N ARG A 108 -6.18 -8.65 -16.05
CA ARG A 108 -6.62 -9.82 -16.82
C ARG A 108 -7.82 -10.53 -16.19
N ARG A 109 -7.85 -10.63 -14.86
CA ARG A 109 -9.02 -11.18 -14.14
C ARG A 109 -10.25 -10.28 -14.28
N ASN A 110 -10.09 -8.96 -14.21
CA ASN A 110 -11.19 -8.02 -14.39
C ASN A 110 -11.74 -8.08 -15.83
N GLN A 111 -10.86 -8.16 -16.84
CA GLN A 111 -11.24 -8.39 -18.23
C GLN A 111 -12.05 -9.69 -18.39
N GLU A 112 -11.60 -10.80 -17.78
CA GLU A 112 -12.33 -12.07 -17.83
C GLU A 112 -13.72 -11.95 -17.21
N ARG A 113 -13.84 -11.31 -16.04
CA ARG A 113 -15.13 -11.07 -15.38
C ARG A 113 -16.06 -10.22 -16.25
N LYS A 114 -15.55 -9.14 -16.84
CA LYS A 114 -16.31 -8.26 -17.75
C LYS A 114 -16.74 -8.97 -19.05
N ARG A 115 -15.95 -9.93 -19.54
CA ARG A 115 -16.37 -10.79 -20.67
C ARG A 115 -17.52 -11.73 -20.28
N LYS A 116 -17.51 -12.29 -19.06
CA LYS A 116 -18.56 -13.18 -18.56
C LYS A 116 -19.85 -12.43 -18.22
N ASP A 117 -19.72 -11.19 -17.76
CA ASP A 117 -20.84 -10.30 -17.47
C ASP A 117 -20.53 -8.87 -17.97
N PRO A 118 -20.94 -8.54 -19.21
CA PRO A 118 -20.75 -7.21 -19.77
C PRO A 118 -21.45 -6.09 -18.99
N SER A 119 -22.50 -6.42 -18.23
CA SER A 119 -23.28 -5.44 -17.45
C SER A 119 -22.61 -5.08 -16.12
N ALA A 120 -21.69 -5.91 -15.61
CA ALA A 120 -21.01 -5.67 -14.34
C ALA A 120 -20.21 -4.36 -14.35
N ASP A 121 -20.37 -3.54 -13.31
CA ASP A 121 -19.55 -2.36 -13.08
C ASP A 121 -18.13 -2.75 -12.62
N ILE A 122 -17.24 -2.98 -13.60
CA ILE A 122 -15.86 -3.41 -13.39
C ILE A 122 -14.92 -2.45 -14.10
N ASN A 123 -14.10 -1.78 -13.30
CA ASN A 123 -13.03 -0.91 -13.77
C ASN A 123 -11.70 -1.67 -13.90
N TRP A 124 -10.61 -0.95 -14.24
CA TRP A 124 -9.26 -1.52 -14.40
C TRP A 124 -9.18 -2.61 -15.47
N LEU A 125 -9.54 -2.24 -16.70
CA LEU A 125 -9.57 -3.15 -17.86
C LEU A 125 -8.38 -2.98 -18.81
N THR A 126 -7.61 -1.88 -18.68
CA THR A 126 -6.48 -1.57 -19.56
C THR A 126 -5.16 -2.02 -18.93
N ILE A 127 -4.30 -2.66 -19.72
CA ILE A 127 -2.92 -2.98 -19.33
C ILE A 127 -2.02 -1.93 -19.93
N ASP A 128 -1.29 -1.20 -19.07
CA ASP A 128 -0.32 -0.18 -19.46
C ASP A 128 0.92 -0.30 -18.57
N ARG A 129 1.79 -1.27 -18.90
CA ARG A 129 2.97 -1.57 -18.07
C ARG A 129 3.93 -0.38 -18.02
N GLU A 130 4.06 0.37 -19.11
CA GLU A 130 4.97 1.52 -19.18
C GLU A 130 4.47 2.67 -18.31
N GLY A 131 3.20 3.06 -18.45
CA GLY A 131 2.60 4.09 -17.60
C GLY A 131 2.58 3.67 -16.13
N TRP A 132 2.35 2.39 -15.82
CA TRP A 132 2.44 1.88 -14.46
C TRP A 132 3.86 1.97 -13.90
N ALA A 133 4.89 1.61 -14.67
CA ALA A 133 6.28 1.71 -14.24
C ALA A 133 6.69 3.16 -14.00
N ALA A 134 6.32 4.07 -14.90
CA ALA A 134 6.55 5.50 -14.71
C ALA A 134 5.87 6.03 -13.44
N HIS A 135 4.60 5.68 -13.23
CA HIS A 135 3.85 6.06 -12.04
C HIS A 135 4.46 5.48 -10.76
N PHE A 136 4.88 4.20 -10.78
CA PHE A 136 5.57 3.56 -9.66
C PHE A 136 6.82 4.35 -9.28
N ASN A 137 7.74 4.55 -10.22
CA ASN A 137 9.00 5.24 -9.96
C ASN A 137 8.75 6.66 -9.44
N ASN A 138 7.84 7.41 -10.08
CA ASN A 138 7.52 8.76 -9.65
C ASN A 138 6.94 8.80 -8.23
N HIS A 139 5.96 7.94 -7.93
CA HIS A 139 5.32 7.88 -6.61
C HIS A 139 6.32 7.57 -5.50
N TYR A 140 7.12 6.50 -5.66
CA TYR A 140 8.06 6.10 -4.62
C TYR A 140 9.19 7.13 -4.43
N ASN A 141 9.67 7.76 -5.51
CA ASN A 141 10.68 8.82 -5.41
C ASN A 141 10.14 10.06 -4.71
N GLU A 142 8.94 10.52 -5.06
CA GLU A 142 8.35 11.73 -4.48
C GLU A 142 7.97 11.54 -3.01
N VAL A 143 7.46 10.36 -2.61
CA VAL A 143 7.19 10.07 -1.19
C VAL A 143 8.51 9.99 -0.42
N ALA A 144 9.53 9.29 -0.94
CA ALA A 144 10.82 9.21 -0.27
C ALA A 144 11.46 10.60 -0.08
N LYS A 145 11.38 11.45 -1.11
CA LYS A 145 11.86 12.83 -1.07
C LYS A 145 11.10 13.69 -0.06
N HIS A 146 9.78 13.54 0.04
CA HIS A 146 8.97 14.29 1.01
C HIS A 146 9.36 14.02 2.47
N PHE A 147 9.76 12.78 2.77
CA PHE A 147 10.16 12.35 4.12
C PHE A 147 11.68 12.22 4.31
N GLU A 148 12.50 12.85 3.45
CA GLU A 148 13.96 12.83 3.59
C GLU A 148 14.38 13.39 4.97
N GLY A 149 15.20 12.63 5.71
CA GLY A 149 15.60 12.97 7.08
C GLY A 149 14.52 12.79 8.16
N ARG A 150 13.40 12.12 7.84
CA ARG A 150 12.29 11.82 8.76
C ARG A 150 12.05 10.32 8.88
N GLU A 151 13.10 9.55 9.14
CA GLU A 151 13.07 8.09 9.25
C GLU A 151 12.19 7.59 10.41
N ASN A 152 11.96 8.44 11.41
CA ASN A 152 11.01 8.15 12.48
C ASN A 152 9.55 8.23 12.03
N ASP A 153 9.25 8.93 10.94
CA ASP A 153 7.89 9.14 10.44
C ASP A 153 7.56 8.23 9.26
N LEU A 154 8.57 7.80 8.47
CA LEU A 154 8.39 6.94 7.31
C LEU A 154 9.10 5.58 7.45
N LEU A 155 8.33 4.49 7.33
CA LEU A 155 8.84 3.13 7.24
C LEU A 155 8.71 2.57 5.82
N VAL A 156 9.82 2.21 5.19
CA VAL A 156 9.80 1.41 3.95
C VAL A 156 9.57 -0.06 4.30
N PHE A 157 8.55 -0.69 3.70
CA PHE A 157 8.11 -2.03 4.12
C PHE A 157 7.82 -2.96 2.92
N ASP A 158 8.62 -4.01 2.73
CA ASP A 158 8.43 -5.03 1.68
C ASP A 158 8.11 -6.40 2.28
N VAL A 159 6.81 -6.67 2.46
CA VAL A 159 6.31 -7.97 2.95
C VAL A 159 6.73 -9.14 2.06
N THR A 160 7.09 -8.88 0.80
CA THR A 160 7.48 -9.92 -0.16
C THR A 160 8.95 -10.30 -0.06
N GLN A 161 9.76 -9.46 0.59
CA GLN A 161 11.14 -9.74 0.96
C GLN A 161 11.30 -10.19 2.42
N GLY A 162 10.21 -10.30 3.17
CA GLY A 162 10.20 -10.86 4.52
C GLY A 162 10.05 -9.83 5.63
N ASP A 163 9.80 -8.56 5.32
CA ASP A 163 9.42 -7.59 6.35
C ASP A 163 8.14 -8.04 7.06
N GLY A 164 8.13 -7.93 8.39
CA GLY A 164 7.09 -8.45 9.26
C GLY A 164 7.08 -7.74 10.61
N TRP A 165 6.69 -8.44 11.69
CA TRP A 165 6.53 -7.85 13.01
C TRP A 165 7.78 -7.15 13.54
N GLU A 166 8.95 -7.76 13.39
CA GLU A 166 10.23 -7.22 13.87
C GLU A 166 10.59 -5.87 13.28
N LYS A 167 9.99 -5.51 12.14
CA LYS A 167 10.18 -4.21 11.50
C LYS A 167 9.00 -3.27 11.77
N LEU A 168 7.77 -3.79 11.74
CA LEU A 168 6.56 -3.01 11.92
C LEU A 168 6.36 -2.54 13.37
N CYS A 169 6.47 -3.46 14.33
CA CYS A 169 6.14 -3.21 15.73
C CYS A 169 7.06 -2.17 16.38
N PRO A 170 8.40 -2.21 16.22
CA PRO A 170 9.27 -1.16 16.76
C PRO A 170 8.96 0.23 16.21
N PHE A 171 8.66 0.34 14.92
CA PHE A 171 8.29 1.60 14.28
C PHE A 171 6.98 2.18 14.83
N LEU A 172 6.02 1.31 15.17
CA LEU A 172 4.75 1.69 15.80
C LEU A 172 4.83 1.79 17.33
N ALA A 173 5.99 1.51 17.94
CA ALA A 173 6.16 1.40 19.39
C ALA A 173 5.19 0.41 20.06
N LEU A 174 4.94 -0.74 19.41
CA LEU A 174 4.08 -1.81 19.89
C LEU A 174 4.88 -3.09 20.16
N PRO A 175 4.40 -3.99 21.04
CA PRO A 175 5.01 -5.30 21.22
C PRO A 175 4.84 -6.19 19.98
N VAL A 176 5.80 -7.08 19.74
CA VAL A 176 5.69 -8.13 18.72
C VAL A 176 4.74 -9.21 19.21
N PRO A 177 3.66 -9.54 18.47
CA PRO A 177 2.77 -10.64 18.85
C PRO A 177 3.45 -12.01 18.61
N PRO A 178 3.10 -13.06 19.38
CA PRO A 178 3.71 -14.40 19.26
C PRO A 178 3.21 -15.19 18.04
N THR A 179 2.47 -14.55 17.13
CA THR A 179 1.87 -15.15 15.94
C THR A 179 2.64 -14.77 14.68
N PRO A 180 2.71 -15.62 13.64
CA PRO A 180 3.33 -15.24 12.37
C PRO A 180 2.69 -14.01 11.73
N PHE A 181 3.48 -13.22 10.99
CA PHE A 181 2.94 -12.08 10.24
C PHE A 181 1.94 -12.55 9.18
N PRO A 182 0.76 -11.91 9.05
CA PRO A 182 -0.29 -12.37 8.14
C PRO A 182 0.14 -12.28 6.67
N LYS A 183 -0.20 -13.31 5.90
CA LYS A 183 0.06 -13.38 4.44
C LYS A 183 -1.25 -13.46 3.68
N GLN A 184 -1.73 -12.32 3.22
CA GLN A 184 -2.99 -12.21 2.48
C GLN A 184 -2.76 -11.96 0.99
N ASN A 185 -3.74 -12.35 0.16
CA ASN A 185 -3.78 -12.05 -1.28
C ASN A 185 -2.51 -12.46 -2.06
N VAL A 186 -1.88 -13.58 -1.66
CA VAL A 186 -0.69 -14.11 -2.32
C VAL A 186 -1.07 -14.69 -3.68
N ALA A 187 -0.51 -14.13 -4.76
CA ALA A 187 -0.61 -14.75 -6.08
C ALA A 187 0.19 -16.06 -6.08
N ALA A 188 -0.41 -17.16 -6.57
CA ALA A 188 0.31 -18.42 -6.78
C ALA A 188 1.63 -18.17 -7.52
N HIS A 189 2.75 -18.53 -6.88
CA HIS A 189 4.09 -18.18 -7.33
C HIS A 189 4.49 -19.09 -8.51
N LYS A 190 4.59 -18.56 -9.74
CA LYS A 190 5.47 -19.20 -10.72
C LYS A 190 6.91 -18.90 -10.27
N LYS A 191 7.74 -19.94 -10.13
CA LYS A 191 9.13 -19.83 -9.69
C LYS A 191 9.90 -18.99 -10.73
N SER A 192 10.14 -17.71 -10.45
CA SER A 192 10.98 -16.87 -11.31
C SER A 192 12.44 -17.28 -11.15
N LEU A 193 13.03 -17.79 -12.24
CA LEU A 193 14.45 -18.17 -12.34
C LEU A 193 15.38 -16.98 -12.04
N PHE A 194 14.90 -15.76 -12.33
CA PHE A 194 15.60 -14.49 -12.15
C PHE A 194 15.93 -14.20 -10.68
N ARG A 195 15.03 -14.57 -9.75
CA ARG A 195 15.26 -14.41 -8.29
C ARG A 195 16.37 -15.31 -7.74
N LYS A 196 16.63 -16.48 -8.35
CA LYS A 196 17.77 -17.33 -7.97
C LYS A 196 19.10 -16.67 -8.32
N VAL A 197 19.16 -15.98 -9.46
CA VAL A 197 20.37 -15.30 -9.94
C VAL A 197 20.67 -14.07 -9.10
N LEU A 198 19.68 -13.22 -8.83
CA LEU A 198 19.81 -12.04 -7.97
C LEU A 198 20.22 -12.37 -6.52
N ARG A 199 19.66 -13.44 -5.95
CA ARG A 199 20.06 -13.92 -4.61
C ARG A 199 21.50 -14.44 -4.58
N LYS A 200 22.00 -14.96 -5.70
CA LYS A 200 23.39 -15.41 -5.83
C LYS A 200 24.34 -14.21 -5.92
N LEU A 201 23.95 -13.16 -6.64
CA LEU A 201 24.73 -11.92 -6.77
C LEU A 201 24.77 -11.10 -5.47
N LYS A 202 23.65 -10.93 -4.75
CA LYS A 202 23.63 -10.27 -3.42
C LYS A 202 24.52 -10.97 -2.38
N ARG A 203 24.74 -12.28 -2.51
CA ARG A 203 25.62 -13.07 -1.63
C ARG A 203 27.11 -12.89 -1.93
N VAL A 204 27.45 -12.43 -3.14
CA VAL A 204 28.83 -12.22 -3.61
C VAL A 204 29.29 -10.78 -3.34
N LEU A 205 28.35 -9.84 -3.23
CA LEU A 205 28.62 -8.40 -3.07
C LEU A 205 28.49 -7.89 -1.63
N ALA A 206 28.27 -8.76 -0.65
CA ALA A 206 28.34 -8.39 0.76
C ALA A 206 29.78 -8.64 1.28
N ILE A 207 30.61 -7.59 1.19
CA ILE A 207 31.79 -7.34 2.05
C ILE A 207 31.49 -6.05 2.79
#